data_AF-A0A2E0ELN9-F1
#
_entry.id   AF-A0A2E0ELN9-F1
#
_cell.length_a   1.000
_cell.length_b   1.000
_cell.length_c   1.000
_cell.angle_alpha   90.00
_cell.angle_beta   90.00
_cell.angle_gamma   90.00
#
_symmetry.space_group_name_H-M   'P 1'
#
loop_
_entity.id
_entity.type
_entity.pdbx_description
1 polymer ?
#
loop_
_entity_poly.entity_id
_entity_poly.type
_entity_poly.pdbx_seq_one_letter_code
_entity_poly.pdbx_strand_id
1 'polypeptide(L)'
;MNKFMKEPKMPIVRQYESNPRGPTALKAILSEMFNEICAETPSILANWDKVKSSLMGHTKIPVEIYEMKVVPNAYKLIEQYGMSIRRNWLNNAEFIIQAMVNKIELPIWMIVSVCAGLVELNEESILKDYSDILVNLTENQNCYDLQMNSYKRGVNKINWRILLKEFSGSYNPRLAEHSLIGSDTLTWTEAKKEELNNRFQALSSHRNGDSLVAKFFWIYLENGGVSPRFYVLPKVQQTKMATTLKDFHR
;
A
#
# COMPACT_ATOMS: atom_id res chain seq x y z
N MET A 1 33.44 27.27 11.30
CA MET A 1 32.16 27.68 10.65
C MET A 1 32.46 28.26 9.29
N ASN A 2 32.19 27.52 8.20
CA ASN A 2 31.33 27.99 7.11
C ASN A 2 31.16 26.91 6.02
N LYS A 3 30.00 26.94 5.36
CA LYS A 3 29.65 26.22 4.11
C LYS A 3 29.30 24.73 4.24
N PHE A 4 28.52 24.34 5.24
CA PHE A 4 27.69 23.16 5.03
C PHE A 4 26.83 23.41 3.78
N MET A 5 26.90 22.43 2.90
CA MET A 5 26.43 22.37 1.52
C MET A 5 25.29 23.35 1.23
N LYS A 6 25.43 24.13 0.15
CA LYS A 6 24.25 24.69 -0.53
C LYS A 6 23.33 23.50 -0.78
N GLU A 7 22.19 23.47 -0.09
CA GLU A 7 21.07 22.64 -0.50
C GLU A 7 20.92 22.81 -2.00
N PRO A 8 20.92 21.74 -2.81
CA PRO A 8 20.28 21.85 -4.09
C PRO A 8 18.79 22.08 -3.80
N LYS A 9 18.39 23.35 -3.67
CA LYS A 9 17.03 23.77 -3.95
C LYS A 9 16.83 23.55 -5.44
N MET A 10 16.52 22.30 -5.79
CA MET A 10 16.21 21.90 -7.14
C MET A 10 15.07 22.80 -7.62
N PRO A 11 15.16 23.39 -8.83
CA PRO A 11 14.14 24.32 -9.29
C PRO A 11 12.82 23.59 -9.43
N ILE A 12 11.81 24.06 -8.69
CA ILE A 12 10.42 23.60 -8.84
C ILE A 12 9.97 24.02 -10.23
N VAL A 13 9.54 23.06 -11.04
CA VAL A 13 9.09 23.27 -12.41
C VAL A 13 7.63 23.72 -12.43
N ARG A 14 6.82 23.15 -11.53
CA ARG A 14 5.42 23.52 -11.28
C ARG A 14 5.08 23.26 -9.82
N GLN A 15 4.32 24.17 -9.23
CA GLN A 15 3.80 24.08 -7.88
C GLN A 15 2.27 24.16 -7.94
N TYR A 16 1.61 23.19 -7.33
CA TYR A 16 0.19 23.26 -7.02
C TYR A 16 0.05 23.34 -5.51
N GLU A 17 -0.71 24.32 -5.03
CA GLU A 17 -1.06 24.45 -3.63
C GLU A 17 -2.57 24.51 -3.51
N SER A 18 -3.09 23.76 -2.54
CA SER A 18 -4.47 23.90 -2.13
C SER A 18 -4.57 23.85 -0.63
N ASN A 19 -5.43 24.70 -0.09
CA ASN A 19 -5.78 24.74 1.33
C ASN A 19 -7.27 24.41 1.49
N PRO A 20 -7.68 23.15 1.27
CA PRO A 20 -9.04 22.72 1.54
C PRO A 20 -9.41 22.93 3.02
N ARG A 21 -10.52 23.66 3.23
CA ARG A 21 -11.16 23.81 4.54
C ARG A 21 -11.85 22.51 4.94
N GLY A 22 -11.06 21.57 5.43
CA GLY A 22 -11.51 20.30 6.00
C GLY A 22 -11.62 19.13 5.03
N PRO A 23 -12.00 17.95 5.56
CA PRO A 23 -12.01 16.67 4.85
C PRO A 23 -12.73 16.69 3.51
N THR A 24 -13.87 17.36 3.44
CA THR A 24 -14.75 17.35 2.27
C THR A 24 -14.10 18.06 1.09
N ALA A 25 -13.44 19.19 1.33
CA ALA A 25 -12.76 19.94 0.28
C ALA A 25 -11.53 19.19 -0.24
N LEU A 26 -10.76 18.54 0.65
CA LEU A 26 -9.62 17.71 0.23
C LEU A 26 -10.08 16.55 -0.65
N LYS A 27 -11.16 15.86 -0.25
CA LYS A 27 -11.75 14.76 -1.03
C LYS A 27 -12.23 15.21 -2.41
N ALA A 28 -12.83 16.40 -2.52
CA ALA A 28 -13.28 16.93 -3.81
C ALA A 28 -12.11 17.13 -4.78
N ILE A 29 -11.02 17.75 -4.30
CA ILE A 29 -9.81 17.97 -5.10
C ILE A 29 -9.17 16.65 -5.54
N LEU A 30 -9.03 15.69 -4.64
CA LEU A 30 -8.46 14.38 -4.96
C LEU A 30 -9.33 13.60 -5.96
N SER A 31 -10.65 13.76 -5.89
CA SER A 31 -11.59 13.18 -6.85
C SER A 31 -11.40 13.78 -8.25
N GLU A 32 -11.29 15.10 -8.34
CA GLU A 32 -11.02 15.82 -9.60
C GLU A 32 -9.70 15.37 -10.23
N MET A 33 -8.61 15.36 -9.46
CA MET A 33 -7.30 14.89 -9.93
C MET A 33 -7.33 13.44 -10.44
N PHE A 34 -8.02 12.54 -9.73
CA PHE A 34 -8.13 11.15 -10.17
C PHE A 34 -8.92 11.02 -11.49
N ASN A 35 -9.97 11.82 -11.66
CA ASN A 35 -10.76 11.82 -12.90
C ASN A 35 -9.92 12.34 -14.08
N GLU A 36 -9.10 13.37 -13.87
CA GLU A 36 -8.16 13.86 -14.88
C GLU A 36 -7.14 12.78 -15.28
N ILE A 37 -6.53 12.11 -14.29
CA ILE A 37 -5.60 10.98 -14.52
C ILE A 37 -6.28 9.87 -15.33
N CYS A 38 -7.54 9.56 -15.03
CA CYS A 38 -8.29 8.54 -15.75
C CYS A 38 -8.68 8.99 -17.17
N ALA A 39 -8.95 10.28 -17.40
CA ALA A 39 -9.19 10.81 -18.73
C ALA A 39 -7.92 10.74 -19.60
N GLU A 40 -6.75 10.99 -19.01
CA GLU A 40 -5.45 10.83 -19.68
C GLU A 40 -5.08 9.36 -19.92
N THR A 41 -5.51 8.45 -19.04
CA THR A 41 -5.15 7.02 -19.10
C THR A 41 -6.33 6.14 -18.68
N PRO A 42 -7.27 5.83 -19.61
CA PRO A 42 -8.53 5.13 -19.29
C PRO A 42 -8.37 3.74 -18.66
N SER A 43 -7.25 3.05 -18.92
CA SER A 43 -6.94 1.76 -18.29
C SER A 43 -6.79 1.85 -16.77
N ILE A 44 -6.44 3.01 -16.22
CA ILE A 44 -6.36 3.22 -14.77
C ILE A 44 -7.74 3.03 -14.13
N LEU A 45 -8.78 3.65 -14.69
CA LEU A 45 -10.15 3.51 -14.18
C LEU A 45 -10.63 2.06 -14.29
N ALA A 46 -10.40 1.42 -15.43
CA ALA A 46 -10.82 0.03 -15.65
C ALA A 46 -10.13 -0.95 -14.67
N ASN A 47 -8.86 -0.73 -14.33
CA ASN A 47 -8.16 -1.55 -13.34
C ASN A 47 -8.61 -1.26 -11.91
N TRP A 48 -8.85 0.01 -11.57
CA TRP A 48 -9.42 0.39 -10.28
C TRP A 48 -10.80 -0.21 -10.04
N ASP A 49 -11.67 -0.18 -11.07
CA ASP A 49 -13.04 -0.68 -10.97
C ASP A 49 -13.12 -2.18 -10.71
N LYS A 50 -12.12 -2.96 -11.12
CA LYS A 50 -12.03 -4.40 -10.83
C LYS A 50 -11.82 -4.69 -9.35
N VAL A 51 -11.18 -3.79 -8.61
CA VAL A 51 -10.72 -4.02 -7.23
C VAL A 51 -11.49 -3.21 -6.19
N LYS A 52 -12.15 -2.11 -6.59
CA LYS A 52 -12.76 -1.14 -5.66
C LYS A 52 -13.72 -1.79 -4.68
N SER A 53 -14.55 -2.74 -5.11
CA SER A 53 -15.54 -3.40 -4.24
C SER A 53 -14.88 -4.25 -3.16
N SER A 54 -13.76 -4.90 -3.48
CA SER A 54 -13.02 -5.74 -2.55
C SER A 54 -12.13 -4.96 -1.58
N LEU A 55 -11.78 -3.72 -1.94
CA LEU A 55 -11.10 -2.77 -1.04
C LEU A 55 -12.06 -2.14 -0.01
N MET A 56 -13.37 -2.18 -0.26
CA MET A 56 -14.37 -1.59 0.63
C MET A 56 -14.75 -2.57 1.75
N GLY A 57 -14.31 -2.29 2.98
CA GLY A 57 -14.89 -2.91 4.20
C GLY A 57 -14.28 -4.24 4.64
N HIS A 58 -13.13 -4.64 4.11
CA HIS A 58 -12.50 -5.92 4.44
C HIS A 58 -11.03 -5.78 4.87
N THR A 59 -10.67 -6.48 5.95
CA THR A 59 -9.27 -6.72 6.37
C THR A 59 -8.69 -8.00 5.74
N LYS A 60 -9.52 -8.73 4.96
CA LYS A 60 -9.13 -9.91 4.19
C LYS A 60 -9.29 -9.61 2.71
N ILE A 61 -8.24 -9.87 1.93
CA ILE A 61 -8.20 -9.56 0.51
C ILE A 61 -8.31 -10.86 -0.29
N PRO A 62 -9.22 -10.96 -1.28
CA PRO A 62 -9.29 -12.12 -2.16
C PRO A 62 -7.94 -12.43 -2.81
N VAL A 63 -7.57 -13.72 -2.86
CA VAL A 63 -6.29 -14.17 -3.41
C VAL A 63 -6.09 -13.68 -4.85
N GLU A 64 -7.18 -13.56 -5.60
CA GLU A 64 -7.19 -13.21 -7.02
C GLU A 64 -6.72 -11.78 -7.28
N ILE A 65 -7.01 -10.88 -6.35
CA ILE A 65 -6.64 -9.46 -6.47
C ILE A 65 -5.49 -9.08 -5.54
N TYR A 66 -5.03 -9.99 -4.66
CA TYR A 66 -4.10 -9.69 -3.57
C TYR A 66 -2.86 -8.93 -4.03
N GLU A 67 -2.31 -9.35 -5.17
CA GLU A 67 -1.13 -8.72 -5.76
C GLU A 67 -1.42 -7.94 -7.04
N MET A 68 -2.69 -7.79 -7.43
CA MET A 68 -3.05 -6.95 -8.56
C MET A 68 -2.52 -5.54 -8.32
N LYS A 69 -1.94 -4.93 -9.35
CA LYS A 69 -1.39 -3.58 -9.25
C LYS A 69 -2.39 -2.58 -9.82
N VAL A 70 -2.61 -1.49 -9.10
CA VAL A 70 -3.49 -0.40 -9.52
C VAL A 70 -2.91 0.94 -9.08
N VAL A 71 -3.20 2.00 -9.84
CA VAL A 71 -3.03 3.35 -9.33
C VAL A 71 -4.12 3.60 -8.28
N PRO A 72 -3.78 3.98 -7.04
CA PRO A 72 -4.78 4.12 -6.00
C PRO A 72 -5.67 5.36 -6.23
N ASN A 73 -6.96 5.23 -5.99
CA ASN A 73 -7.87 6.38 -5.90
C ASN A 73 -7.85 6.93 -4.45
N ALA A 74 -7.03 7.94 -4.22
CA ALA A 74 -6.81 8.50 -2.88
C ALA A 74 -8.11 8.99 -2.23
N TYR A 75 -8.97 9.68 -3.00
CA TYR A 75 -10.27 10.14 -2.52
C TYR A 75 -11.12 8.96 -1.98
N LYS A 76 -11.31 7.91 -2.79
CA LYS A 76 -12.14 6.77 -2.39
C LYS A 76 -11.57 6.01 -1.20
N LEU A 77 -10.25 5.89 -1.13
CA LEU A 77 -9.58 5.25 0.01
C LEU A 77 -9.75 6.09 1.29
N ILE A 78 -9.57 7.41 1.23
CA ILE A 78 -9.78 8.31 2.37
C ILE A 78 -11.26 8.31 2.81
N GLU A 79 -12.19 8.31 1.86
CA GLU A 79 -13.63 8.22 2.13
C GLU A 79 -13.99 6.93 2.87
N GLN A 80 -13.40 5.80 2.46
CA GLN A 80 -13.73 4.48 2.98
C GLN A 80 -13.07 4.17 4.33
N TYR A 81 -11.77 4.41 4.45
CA TYR A 81 -11.01 4.07 5.66
C TYR A 81 -11.04 5.20 6.71
N GLY A 82 -11.53 6.37 6.30
CA GLY A 82 -11.60 7.57 7.12
C GLY A 82 -10.25 8.26 7.27
N MET A 83 -10.29 9.56 7.55
CA MET A 83 -9.10 10.31 7.97
C MET A 83 -8.71 10.00 9.43
N SER A 84 -9.48 9.17 10.14
CA SER A 84 -9.33 8.94 11.59
C SER A 84 -8.29 7.88 11.96
N ILE A 85 -7.36 7.52 11.07
CA ILE A 85 -6.39 6.45 11.31
C ILE A 85 -5.19 6.96 12.12
N ARG A 86 -5.42 7.28 13.41
CA ARG A 86 -4.37 7.49 14.45
C ARG A 86 -3.30 8.55 14.12
N ARG A 87 -2.31 8.70 15.01
CA ARG A 87 -1.29 9.78 15.05
C ARG A 87 -0.44 9.97 13.78
N ASN A 88 -0.50 9.07 12.78
CA ASN A 88 0.36 9.08 11.58
C ASN A 88 -0.43 8.99 10.25
N TRP A 89 -1.72 9.31 10.26
CA TRP A 89 -2.57 9.18 9.06
C TRP A 89 -2.13 10.08 7.90
N LEU A 90 -1.52 11.23 8.18
CA LEU A 90 -1.05 12.18 7.16
C LEU A 90 0.02 11.57 6.27
N ASN A 91 1.03 10.90 6.84
CA ASN A 91 2.09 10.24 6.07
C ASN A 91 1.52 9.10 5.22
N ASN A 92 0.56 8.35 5.75
CA ASN A 92 -0.13 7.28 5.01
C ASN A 92 -0.97 7.86 3.87
N ALA A 93 -1.69 8.97 4.09
CA ALA A 93 -2.44 9.67 3.05
C ALA A 93 -1.51 10.27 2.00
N GLU A 94 -0.41 10.91 2.40
CA GLU A 94 0.62 11.44 1.53
C GLU A 94 1.19 10.34 0.63
N PHE A 95 1.53 9.17 1.16
CA PHE A 95 1.99 8.03 0.37
C PHE A 95 0.97 7.60 -0.72
N ILE A 96 -0.31 7.54 -0.37
CA ILE A 96 -1.37 7.17 -1.31
C ILE A 96 -1.59 8.25 -2.38
N ILE A 97 -1.60 9.53 -1.98
CA ILE A 97 -1.74 10.67 -2.91
C ILE A 97 -0.53 10.74 -3.83
N GLN A 98 0.68 10.58 -3.28
CA GLN A 98 1.95 10.52 -4.01
C GLN A 98 1.91 9.45 -5.11
N ALA A 99 1.45 8.24 -4.79
CA ALA A 99 1.29 7.16 -5.76
C ALA A 99 0.26 7.52 -6.84
N MET A 100 -0.88 8.09 -6.44
CA MET A 100 -1.94 8.50 -7.35
C MET A 100 -1.45 9.52 -8.39
N VAL A 101 -0.90 10.65 -7.93
CA VAL A 101 -0.53 11.78 -8.81
C VAL A 101 0.63 11.44 -9.74
N ASN A 102 1.50 10.50 -9.35
CA ASN A 102 2.59 9.99 -10.20
C ASN A 102 2.18 8.76 -11.02
N LYS A 103 0.91 8.33 -10.97
CA LYS A 103 0.39 7.14 -11.66
C LYS A 103 1.19 5.87 -11.33
N ILE A 104 1.70 5.77 -10.10
CA ILE A 104 2.44 4.61 -9.62
C ILE A 104 1.46 3.50 -9.26
N GLU A 105 1.54 2.37 -9.96
CA GLU A 105 0.73 1.21 -9.63
C GLU A 105 1.29 0.49 -8.40
N LEU A 106 0.47 0.38 -7.35
CA LEU A 106 0.78 -0.33 -6.12
C LEU A 106 0.00 -1.65 -6.05
N PRO A 107 0.59 -2.73 -5.49
CA PRO A 107 -0.15 -3.95 -5.25
C PRO A 107 -1.23 -3.74 -4.16
N ILE A 108 -2.39 -4.39 -4.33
CA ILE A 108 -3.54 -4.25 -3.43
C ILE A 108 -3.19 -4.46 -1.96
N TRP A 109 -2.40 -5.49 -1.64
CA TRP A 109 -1.99 -5.73 -0.25
C TRP A 109 -1.29 -4.52 0.36
N MET A 110 -0.46 -3.78 -0.40
CA MET A 110 0.27 -2.61 0.11
C MET A 110 -0.67 -1.45 0.39
N ILE A 111 -1.62 -1.21 -0.52
CA ILE A 111 -2.66 -0.17 -0.35
C ILE A 111 -3.45 -0.46 0.93
N VAL A 112 -3.94 -1.70 1.09
CA VAL A 112 -4.73 -2.09 2.27
C VAL A 112 -3.90 -2.03 3.54
N SER A 113 -2.62 -2.42 3.52
CA SER A 113 -1.73 -2.30 4.68
C SER A 113 -1.65 -0.87 5.21
N VAL A 114 -1.49 0.11 4.31
CA VAL A 114 -1.40 1.53 4.65
C VAL A 114 -2.75 2.05 5.14
N CYS A 115 -3.81 1.80 4.37
CA CYS A 115 -5.15 2.31 4.68
C CYS A 115 -5.77 1.66 5.93
N ALA A 116 -5.47 0.40 6.23
CA ALA A 116 -5.93 -0.27 7.45
C ALA A 116 -5.05 0.04 8.68
N GLY A 117 -3.91 0.73 8.49
CA GLY A 117 -2.97 1.06 9.57
C GLY A 117 -2.12 -0.11 10.07
N LEU A 118 -2.02 -1.20 9.28
CA LEU A 118 -1.09 -2.32 9.55
C LEU A 118 0.37 -1.86 9.50
N VAL A 119 0.64 -0.85 8.68
CA VAL A 119 1.91 -0.12 8.62
C VAL A 119 1.68 1.35 9.00
N GLU A 120 2.63 1.91 9.74
CA GLU A 120 2.70 3.32 10.07
C GLU A 120 3.93 3.94 9.39
N LEU A 121 3.74 4.76 8.35
CA LEU A 121 4.87 5.40 7.68
C LEU A 121 5.39 6.58 8.52
N ASN A 122 6.66 6.56 8.89
CA ASN A 122 7.26 7.49 9.86
C ASN A 122 8.22 8.52 9.25
N GLU A 123 8.57 8.40 7.97
CA GLU A 123 9.52 9.28 7.27
C GLU A 123 8.87 9.90 6.03
N GLU A 124 9.55 10.88 5.42
CA GLU A 124 9.26 11.38 4.06
C GLU A 124 8.87 10.24 3.12
N SER A 125 7.86 10.47 2.28
CA SER A 125 7.29 9.46 1.39
C SER A 125 8.33 8.50 0.79
N ILE A 126 8.23 7.20 1.13
CA ILE A 126 9.08 6.12 0.62
C ILE A 126 9.05 6.01 -0.93
N LEU A 127 8.12 6.70 -1.57
CA LEU A 127 8.00 6.78 -3.03
C LEU A 127 8.82 7.92 -3.65
N LYS A 128 9.55 8.71 -2.84
CA LYS A 128 10.25 9.90 -3.33
C LYS A 128 11.21 9.59 -4.47
N ASP A 129 11.96 8.50 -4.44
CA ASP A 129 12.92 8.18 -5.51
C ASP A 129 12.25 7.64 -6.79
N TYR A 130 10.95 7.36 -6.71
CA TYR A 130 10.14 6.78 -7.79
C TYR A 130 9.11 7.78 -8.35
N SER A 131 9.23 9.07 -8.03
CA SER A 131 8.21 10.07 -8.34
C SER A 131 8.76 11.32 -9.04
N ASP A 132 8.03 11.91 -9.97
CA ASP A 132 8.36 13.20 -10.60
C ASP A 132 7.79 14.38 -9.82
N ILE A 133 6.63 14.18 -9.19
CA ILE A 133 5.91 15.16 -8.39
C ILE A 133 6.02 14.75 -6.93
N LEU A 134 6.62 15.55 -6.05
CA LEU A 134 6.56 15.30 -4.61
C LEU A 134 5.32 15.94 -4.01
N VAL A 135 4.64 15.18 -3.17
CA VAL A 135 3.46 15.60 -2.41
C VAL A 135 3.91 15.89 -0.98
N ASN A 136 3.43 17.00 -0.44
CA ASN A 136 3.50 17.31 0.98
C ASN A 136 2.08 17.60 1.46
N LEU A 137 1.64 16.86 2.48
CA LEU A 137 0.33 17.03 3.11
C LEU A 137 0.49 17.41 4.58
N THR A 138 0.10 18.62 4.94
CA THR A 138 0.06 19.08 6.35
C THR A 138 -1.36 19.37 6.81
N GLU A 139 -1.60 19.24 8.12
CA GLU A 139 -2.87 19.59 8.77
C GLU A 139 -2.67 20.78 9.72
N ASN A 140 -3.52 21.79 9.60
CA ASN A 140 -3.52 22.96 10.47
C ASN A 140 -4.96 23.39 10.82
N GLN A 141 -5.33 23.29 12.10
CA GLN A 141 -6.62 23.77 12.62
C GLN A 141 -7.85 23.37 11.75
N ASN A 142 -7.93 22.08 11.39
CA ASN A 142 -8.95 21.48 10.52
C ASN A 142 -8.89 21.86 9.03
N CYS A 143 -7.83 22.53 8.59
CA CYS A 143 -7.50 22.69 7.19
C CYS A 143 -6.38 21.72 6.81
N TYR A 144 -6.39 21.26 5.56
CA TYR A 144 -5.27 20.53 4.98
C TYR A 144 -4.56 21.44 4.00
N ASP A 145 -3.24 21.45 4.02
CA ASP A 145 -2.43 22.06 2.99
C ASP A 145 -1.83 20.95 2.16
N LEU A 146 -2.27 20.85 0.90
CA LEU A 146 -1.74 19.92 -0.09
C LEU A 146 -0.84 20.70 -1.03
N GLN A 147 0.46 20.43 -0.96
CA GLN A 147 1.46 20.97 -1.87
C GLN A 147 1.97 19.88 -2.80
N MET A 148 2.08 20.18 -4.09
CA MET A 148 2.65 19.28 -5.08
C MET A 148 3.71 20.02 -5.89
N ASN A 149 4.93 19.49 -5.86
CA ASN A 149 6.10 20.10 -6.48
C ASN A 149 6.68 19.16 -7.53
N SER A 150 6.71 19.59 -8.79
CA SER A 150 7.42 18.87 -9.85
C SER A 150 8.89 19.28 -9.88
N TYR A 151 9.78 18.29 -9.93
CA TYR A 151 11.23 18.51 -10.00
C TYR A 151 11.81 17.96 -11.30
N LYS A 152 12.81 18.65 -11.85
CA LYS A 152 13.57 18.14 -13.00
C LYS A 152 14.61 17.11 -12.51
N ARG A 153 14.20 15.86 -12.29
CA ARG A 153 15.08 14.74 -11.90
C ARG A 153 14.82 13.48 -12.72
N GLY A 154 15.78 12.56 -12.73
CA GLY A 154 15.54 11.20 -13.22
C GLY A 154 14.84 10.37 -12.15
N VAL A 155 13.75 9.70 -12.53
CA VAL A 155 13.02 8.79 -11.64
C VAL A 155 13.56 7.39 -11.76
N ASN A 156 13.80 6.74 -10.62
CA ASN A 156 14.26 5.35 -10.59
C ASN A 156 13.13 4.39 -10.94
N LYS A 157 13.47 3.25 -11.56
CA LYS A 157 12.52 2.14 -11.67
C LYS A 157 12.27 1.55 -10.27
N ILE A 158 11.03 1.16 -9.99
CA ILE A 158 10.65 0.60 -8.69
C ILE A 158 11.42 -0.69 -8.42
N ASN A 159 12.23 -0.67 -7.36
CA ASN A 159 12.86 -1.86 -6.81
C ASN A 159 12.00 -2.40 -5.66
N TRP A 160 11.13 -3.36 -5.99
CA TRP A 160 10.18 -3.94 -5.02
C TRP A 160 10.85 -4.53 -3.79
N ARG A 161 12.07 -5.05 -3.90
CA ARG A 161 12.81 -5.61 -2.75
C ARG A 161 13.22 -4.52 -1.76
N ILE A 162 13.70 -3.39 -2.26
CA ILE A 162 14.10 -2.24 -1.43
C ILE A 162 12.86 -1.60 -0.81
N LEU A 163 11.84 -1.31 -1.63
CA LEU A 163 10.60 -0.69 -1.18
C LEU A 163 9.92 -1.52 -0.07
N LEU A 164 9.86 -2.84 -0.22
CA LEU A 164 9.32 -3.72 0.82
C LEU A 164 10.13 -3.70 2.11
N LYS A 165 11.47 -3.69 2.00
CA LYS A 165 12.34 -3.62 3.18
C LYS A 165 12.06 -2.35 3.98
N GLU A 166 11.91 -1.21 3.31
CA GLU A 166 11.58 0.08 3.93
C GLU A 166 10.16 0.09 4.51
N PHE A 167 9.19 -0.36 3.72
CA PHE A 167 7.77 -0.46 4.11
C PHE A 167 7.55 -1.30 5.37
N SER A 168 8.29 -2.39 5.50
CA SER A 168 8.08 -3.40 6.53
C SER A 168 8.66 -3.08 7.92
N GLY A 169 9.42 -1.99 8.06
CA GLY A 169 10.09 -1.61 9.31
C GLY A 169 9.20 -0.93 10.36
N SER A 170 7.95 -0.62 10.04
CA SER A 170 7.07 0.21 10.89
C SER A 170 5.67 -0.38 11.08
N TYR A 171 5.63 -1.67 11.43
CA TYR A 171 4.42 -2.41 11.71
C TYR A 171 3.68 -1.93 12.98
N ASN A 172 2.34 -1.93 12.95
CA ASN A 172 1.48 -1.63 14.11
C ASN A 172 1.08 -2.93 14.86
N PRO A 173 1.67 -3.23 16.04
CA PRO A 173 1.40 -4.46 16.78
C PRO A 173 -0.05 -4.60 17.28
N ARG A 174 -0.81 -3.51 17.32
CA ARG A 174 -2.21 -3.53 17.78
C ARG A 174 -3.19 -4.08 16.75
N LEU A 175 -2.72 -4.37 15.53
CA LEU A 175 -3.53 -4.88 14.43
C LEU A 175 -3.02 -6.24 13.93
N ALA A 176 -2.29 -6.95 14.78
CA ALA A 176 -1.66 -8.23 14.47
C ALA A 176 -2.67 -9.27 13.96
N GLU A 177 -3.88 -9.27 14.51
CA GLU A 177 -4.97 -10.14 14.09
C GLU A 177 -5.42 -9.91 12.64
N HIS A 178 -5.11 -8.79 12.03
CA HIS A 178 -5.40 -8.49 10.63
C HIS A 178 -4.24 -8.85 9.69
N SER A 179 -3.09 -9.21 10.24
CA SER A 179 -1.94 -9.68 9.47
C SER A 179 -2.16 -11.07 8.89
N LEU A 180 -1.55 -11.32 7.72
CA LEU A 180 -1.37 -12.63 7.11
C LEU A 180 -0.79 -13.67 8.08
N ILE A 181 0.06 -13.25 9.03
CA ILE A 181 0.64 -14.15 10.03
C ILE A 181 -0.27 -14.32 11.26
N GLY A 182 -0.99 -13.27 11.64
CA GLY A 182 -1.87 -13.23 12.81
C GLY A 182 -1.18 -12.70 14.07
N SER A 183 -1.89 -12.77 15.19
CA SER A 183 -1.47 -12.25 16.51
C SER A 183 -0.48 -13.13 17.27
N ASP A 184 -0.34 -14.39 16.87
CA ASP A 184 0.41 -15.40 17.62
C ASP A 184 1.90 -15.31 17.28
N THR A 185 2.57 -14.35 17.90
CA THR A 185 3.99 -14.05 17.73
C THR A 185 4.92 -15.03 18.46
N LEU A 186 4.39 -15.90 19.33
CA LEU A 186 5.21 -16.55 20.37
C LEU A 186 5.44 -18.06 20.20
N THR A 187 4.71 -18.78 19.33
CA THR A 187 4.99 -20.21 19.11
C THR A 187 4.97 -20.58 17.63
N TRP A 188 6.17 -20.73 17.08
CA TRP A 188 6.41 -21.18 15.71
C TRP A 188 6.26 -22.71 15.62
N THR A 189 5.02 -23.20 15.70
CA THR A 189 4.70 -24.64 15.63
C THR A 189 4.77 -25.15 14.20
N GLU A 190 4.97 -26.47 14.02
CA GLU A 190 4.92 -27.10 12.69
C GLU A 190 3.58 -26.87 11.98
N ALA A 191 2.47 -26.93 12.72
CA ALA A 191 1.15 -26.62 12.19
C ALA A 191 1.04 -25.18 11.66
N LYS A 192 1.69 -24.21 12.33
CA LYS A 192 1.71 -22.81 11.87
C LYS A 192 2.56 -22.64 10.61
N LYS A 193 3.69 -23.33 10.53
CA LYS A 193 4.55 -23.36 9.33
C LYS A 193 3.79 -23.91 8.14
N GLU A 194 3.09 -25.03 8.32
CA GLU A 194 2.28 -25.67 7.28
C GLU A 194 1.13 -24.75 6.82
N GLU A 195 0.41 -24.15 7.76
CA GLU A 195 -0.66 -23.18 7.47
C GLU A 195 -0.15 -22.02 6.58
N LEU A 196 0.96 -21.42 6.97
CA LEU A 196 1.54 -20.29 6.22
C LEU A 196 2.08 -20.75 4.87
N ASN A 197 2.78 -21.87 4.80
CA ASN A 197 3.25 -22.44 3.55
C ASN A 197 2.08 -22.66 2.56
N ASN A 198 0.95 -23.21 3.03
CA ASN A 198 -0.24 -23.40 2.21
C ASN A 198 -0.80 -22.07 1.68
N ARG A 199 -0.78 -20.99 2.49
CA ARG A 199 -1.19 -19.64 2.05
C ARG A 199 -0.26 -19.07 0.98
N PHE A 200 1.05 -19.18 1.15
CA PHE A 200 2.02 -18.68 0.17
C PHE A 200 2.04 -19.53 -1.11
N GLN A 201 1.82 -20.85 -1.01
CA GLN A 201 1.63 -21.72 -2.17
C GLN A 201 0.37 -21.35 -2.96
N ALA A 202 -0.74 -21.03 -2.29
CA ALA A 202 -1.96 -20.56 -2.96
C ALA A 202 -1.71 -19.25 -3.73
N LEU A 203 -1.02 -18.28 -3.10
CA LEU A 203 -0.61 -17.03 -3.76
C LEU A 203 0.32 -17.28 -4.97
N SER A 204 1.31 -18.16 -4.80
CA SER A 204 2.24 -18.52 -5.88
C SER A 204 1.53 -19.22 -7.04
N SER A 205 0.64 -20.17 -6.75
CA SER A 205 -0.12 -20.92 -7.76
C SER A 205 -1.03 -20.00 -8.56
N HIS A 206 -1.73 -19.07 -7.91
CA HIS A 206 -2.57 -18.10 -8.60
C HIS A 206 -1.78 -17.16 -9.53
N ARG A 207 -0.49 -16.98 -9.25
CA ARG A 207 0.42 -16.16 -10.04
C ARG A 207 1.35 -16.96 -10.95
N ASN A 208 1.09 -18.25 -11.17
CA ASN A 208 1.96 -19.13 -11.96
C ASN A 208 3.45 -19.05 -11.53
N GLY A 209 3.70 -18.95 -10.21
CA GLY A 209 5.04 -18.83 -9.64
C GLY A 209 5.56 -17.40 -9.49
N ASP A 210 4.85 -16.39 -9.98
CA ASP A 210 5.32 -15.00 -9.99
C ASP A 210 4.87 -14.13 -8.82
N SER A 211 4.38 -14.75 -7.74
CA SER A 211 3.94 -13.99 -6.57
C SER A 211 5.10 -13.23 -5.92
N LEU A 212 4.97 -11.91 -5.83
CA LEU A 212 5.92 -11.05 -5.12
C LEU A 212 6.00 -11.47 -3.64
N VAL A 213 4.85 -11.54 -2.98
CA VAL A 213 4.73 -11.84 -1.56
C VAL A 213 5.26 -13.24 -1.23
N ALA A 214 4.99 -14.25 -2.07
CA ALA A 214 5.53 -15.60 -1.89
C ALA A 214 7.06 -15.63 -2.10
N LYS A 215 7.58 -14.98 -3.15
CA LYS A 215 9.03 -14.84 -3.37
C LYS A 215 9.72 -14.19 -2.18
N PHE A 216 9.14 -13.12 -1.61
CA PHE A 216 9.69 -12.48 -0.42
C PHE A 216 9.59 -13.37 0.82
N PHE A 217 8.48 -14.10 0.99
CA PHE A 217 8.33 -15.07 2.08
C PHE A 217 9.49 -16.06 2.15
N TRP A 218 9.81 -16.73 1.05
CA TRP A 218 10.89 -17.71 1.06
C TRP A 218 12.28 -17.09 1.21
N ILE A 219 12.50 -15.85 0.73
CA ILE A 219 13.76 -15.12 0.94
C ILE A 219 13.97 -14.75 2.43
N TYR A 220 12.89 -14.47 3.15
CA TYR A 220 12.91 -13.98 4.53
C TYR A 220 12.37 -14.99 5.55
N LEU A 221 12.30 -16.26 5.14
CA LEU A 221 12.10 -17.39 6.04
C LEU A 221 13.44 -17.66 6.73
N GLU A 222 13.53 -17.36 8.02
CA GLU A 222 14.75 -17.59 8.80
C GLU A 222 14.65 -18.90 9.57
N ASN A 223 15.80 -19.53 9.85
CA ASN A 223 15.89 -20.73 10.69
C ASN A 223 15.42 -20.39 12.11
N GLY A 224 14.11 -20.50 12.35
CA GLY A 224 13.49 -20.30 13.65
C GLY A 224 12.23 -19.41 13.67
N GLY A 225 11.84 -18.78 12.56
CA GLY A 225 10.64 -17.93 12.53
C GLY A 225 10.40 -17.21 11.20
N VAL A 226 9.37 -16.36 11.18
CA VAL A 226 9.12 -15.45 10.05
C VAL A 226 9.47 -14.03 10.43
N SER A 227 10.15 -13.37 9.50
CA SER A 227 10.54 -11.97 9.64
C SER A 227 9.35 -11.10 10.08
N PRO A 228 9.53 -10.14 11.01
CA PRO A 228 8.48 -9.21 11.39
C PRO A 228 7.88 -8.43 10.22
N ARG A 229 8.59 -8.42 9.09
CA ARG A 229 8.18 -7.79 7.84
C ARG A 229 6.90 -8.34 7.24
N PHE A 230 6.46 -9.54 7.61
CA PHE A 230 5.20 -10.09 7.10
C PHE A 230 4.01 -9.67 7.96
N TYR A 231 4.23 -9.04 9.13
CA TYR A 231 3.14 -8.55 9.95
C TYR A 231 2.37 -7.40 9.29
N VAL A 232 3.02 -6.63 8.41
CA VAL A 232 2.35 -5.58 7.64
C VAL A 232 1.44 -6.11 6.54
N LEU A 233 1.59 -7.39 6.14
CA LEU A 233 0.78 -7.95 5.06
C LEU A 233 -0.64 -8.26 5.54
N PRO A 234 -1.71 -7.84 4.84
CA PRO A 234 -3.07 -8.13 5.25
C PRO A 234 -3.43 -9.61 5.03
N LYS A 235 -4.44 -10.11 5.72
CA LYS A 235 -4.92 -11.48 5.53
C LYS A 235 -5.39 -11.72 4.10
N VAL A 236 -5.12 -12.92 3.59
CA VAL A 236 -5.70 -13.42 2.34
C VAL A 236 -7.05 -14.07 2.66
N GLN A 237 -8.09 -13.70 1.93
CA GLN A 237 -9.33 -14.48 1.86
C GLN A 237 -9.06 -15.68 0.96
N GLN A 238 -8.89 -16.84 1.57
CA GLN A 238 -8.83 -18.09 0.81
C GLN A 238 -10.21 -18.34 0.19
N THR A 239 -10.27 -18.48 -1.13
CA THR A 239 -11.39 -19.10 -1.79
C THR A 239 -11.52 -20.51 -1.20
N LYS A 240 -12.70 -20.88 -0.69
CA LYS A 240 -12.96 -22.29 -0.37
C LYS A 240 -12.69 -23.04 -1.67
N MET A 241 -11.61 -23.83 -1.73
CA MET A 241 -11.52 -24.84 -2.77
C MET A 241 -12.78 -25.66 -2.64
N ALA A 242 -13.58 -25.71 -3.72
CA ALA A 242 -14.67 -26.66 -3.79
C ALA A 242 -14.06 -28.02 -3.47
N THR A 243 -14.55 -28.66 -2.41
CA THR A 243 -14.22 -30.02 -2.04
C THR A 243 -14.80 -30.95 -3.11
N THR A 244 -14.20 -30.97 -4.29
CA THR A 244 -14.53 -31.95 -5.34
C THR A 244 -13.67 -33.18 -5.10
N LEU A 245 -13.92 -33.87 -4.00
CA LEU A 245 -13.33 -35.19 -3.69
C LEU A 245 -14.23 -36.00 -2.74
N LYS A 246 -15.54 -36.02 -3.03
CA LYS A 246 -16.45 -37.09 -2.67
C LYS A 246 -17.32 -37.37 -3.89
N ASP A 247 -17.52 -38.65 -4.21
CA ASP A 247 -18.34 -39.18 -5.31
C ASP A 247 -17.60 -39.69 -6.56
N PHE A 248 -16.37 -40.20 -6.41
CA PHE A 248 -15.82 -41.20 -7.34
C PHE A 248 -15.48 -42.51 -6.61
N HIS A 249 -16.45 -43.02 -5.85
CA HIS A 249 -16.57 -44.45 -5.53
C HIS A 249 -18.05 -44.78 -5.31
N ARG A 250 -18.74 -45.07 -6.41
CA ARG A 250 -19.86 -46.00 -6.47
C ARG A 250 -19.61 -46.96 -7.61
#